data_AF-A0A4R4LF60-F1
#
_entry.id   AF-A0A4R4LF60-F1
#
_cell.length_a   1.000
_cell.length_b   1.000
_cell.length_c   1.000
_cell.angle_alpha   90.00
_cell.angle_beta   90.00
_cell.angle_gamma   90.00
#
_symmetry.space_group_name_H-M   'P 1'
#
loop_
_entity.id
_entity.type
_entity.pdbx_description
1 polymer ?
#
loop_
_entity_poly.entity_id
_entity_poly.type
_entity_poly.pdbx_seq_one_letter_code
_entity_poly.pdbx_strand_id
1 'polypeptide(L)'
;MPSLYPTSSAATANLSAYVRDGGTLVVSYFSGIIDETDAVHPSGYPGALRDLLGLAVEEFLPLRTGSAVRLDGDLTADVWTERFALAGPSRCDDIWTARPPAAPPSPGTASAQAPPGMYPPV
;
A
#
# COMPACT_ATOMS: atom_id res chain seq x y z
N MET A 1 -1.21 2.80 15.08
CA MET A 1 -1.81 1.48 14.93
C MET A 1 -1.10 0.74 13.80
N PRO A 2 -0.31 -0.31 14.11
CA PRO A 2 0.35 -1.11 13.09
C PRO A 2 -0.64 -2.11 12.48
N SER A 3 -1.07 -1.85 11.24
CA SER A 3 -1.84 -2.77 10.40
C SER A 3 -3.01 -3.46 11.11
N LEU A 4 -3.93 -2.65 11.65
CA LEU A 4 -5.15 -3.15 12.30
C LEU A 4 -6.10 -3.72 11.23
N TYR A 5 -5.89 -4.98 10.86
CA TYR A 5 -6.51 -5.58 9.68
C TYR A 5 -8.04 -5.71 9.80
N PRO A 6 -8.62 -6.41 10.81
CA PRO A 6 -10.04 -6.32 11.09
C PRO A 6 -10.33 -5.08 11.93
N THR A 7 -11.34 -4.31 11.54
CA THR A 7 -11.76 -3.12 12.26
C THR A 7 -13.28 -3.16 12.45
N SER A 8 -13.70 -3.35 13.71
CA SER A 8 -15.11 -3.35 14.05
C SER A 8 -15.71 -1.95 14.08
N SER A 9 -17.04 -1.89 14.07
CA SER A 9 -17.79 -0.63 14.26
C SER A 9 -17.42 0.06 15.59
N ALA A 10 -17.27 -0.70 16.67
CA ALA A 10 -16.87 -0.18 17.98
C ALA A 10 -15.43 0.38 17.97
N ALA A 11 -14.50 -0.31 17.32
CA ALA A 11 -13.12 0.18 17.16
C ALA A 11 -13.08 1.48 16.36
N THR A 12 -13.84 1.55 15.26
CA THR A 12 -13.96 2.74 14.42
C THR A 12 -14.52 3.93 15.21
N ALA A 13 -15.59 3.71 15.97
CA ALA A 13 -16.20 4.75 16.81
C ALA A 13 -15.22 5.28 17.85
N ASN A 14 -14.47 4.39 18.50
CA ASN A 14 -13.45 4.77 19.49
C ASN A 14 -12.30 5.58 18.88
N LEU A 15 -11.77 5.14 17.72
CA LEU A 15 -10.72 5.86 17.00
C LEU A 15 -11.20 7.26 16.55
N SER A 16 -12.45 7.34 16.08
CA SER A 16 -13.07 8.59 15.65
C SER A 16 -13.27 9.55 16.82
N ALA A 17 -13.71 9.05 17.97
CA ALA A 17 -13.83 9.84 19.20
C ALA A 17 -12.46 10.37 19.66
N TYR A 18 -11.45 9.51 19.71
CA TYR A 18 -10.09 9.90 20.08
C TYR A 18 -9.53 11.05 19.21
N VAL A 19 -9.70 10.97 17.89
CA VAL A 19 -9.25 12.03 16.97
C VAL A 19 -10.06 13.32 17.17
N ARG A 20 -11.39 13.20 17.31
CA ARG A 20 -12.28 14.35 17.57
C ARG A 20 -11.94 15.08 18.87
N ASP A 21 -11.50 14.35 19.88
CA ASP A 21 -11.11 14.90 21.18
C ASP A 21 -9.70 15.52 21.17
N GLY A 22 -9.08 15.66 19.99
CA GLY A 22 -7.78 16.31 19.79
C GLY A 22 -6.60 15.33 19.74
N GLY A 23 -6.87 14.01 19.74
CA GLY A 23 -5.85 12.99 19.60
C GLY A 23 -5.26 12.92 18.19
N THR A 24 -3.99 12.54 18.09
CA THR A 24 -3.34 12.25 16.80
C THR A 24 -3.31 10.74 16.55
N LEU A 25 -3.92 10.32 15.44
CA LEU A 25 -3.95 8.92 15.03
C LEU A 25 -2.93 8.67 13.91
N VAL A 26 -2.03 7.71 14.14
CA VAL A 26 -1.12 7.20 13.11
C VAL A 26 -1.61 5.83 12.66
N VAL A 27 -1.86 5.67 11.36
CA VAL A 27 -2.36 4.41 10.77
C VAL A 27 -1.32 3.88 9.78
N SER A 28 -0.94 2.61 9.93
CA SER A 28 -0.08 1.94 8.96
C SER A 28 -0.90 1.31 7.83
N TYR A 29 -0.22 0.94 6.75
CA TYR A 29 -0.80 0.23 5.61
C TYR A 29 -1.61 -1.00 6.02
N PHE A 30 -2.56 -1.37 5.14
CA PHE A 30 -3.38 -2.58 5.27
C PHE A 30 -4.20 -2.66 6.58
N SER A 31 -4.59 -1.50 7.11
CA SER A 31 -5.55 -1.39 8.21
C SER A 31 -6.98 -1.21 7.70
N GLY A 32 -7.98 -1.67 8.44
CA GLY A 32 -9.40 -1.44 8.13
C GLY A 32 -9.93 -2.22 6.93
N ILE A 33 -9.32 -3.37 6.60
CA ILE A 33 -9.64 -4.12 5.38
C ILE A 33 -10.97 -4.85 5.50
N ILE A 34 -11.22 -5.47 6.64
CA ILE A 34 -12.42 -6.27 6.91
C ILE A 34 -13.06 -5.88 8.25
N ASP A 35 -14.31 -6.28 8.45
CA ASP A 35 -15.00 -6.21 9.74
C ASP A 35 -14.70 -7.45 10.62
N GLU A 36 -15.34 -7.52 11.78
CA GLU A 36 -15.19 -8.63 12.73
C GLU A 36 -15.73 -9.98 12.25
N THR A 37 -16.43 -10.00 11.11
CA THR A 37 -17.04 -11.20 10.50
C THR A 37 -16.32 -11.64 9.22
N ASP A 38 -15.12 -11.13 8.97
CA ASP A 38 -14.34 -11.34 7.75
C ASP A 38 -15.01 -10.81 6.46
N ALA A 39 -15.94 -9.86 6.59
CA ALA A 39 -16.55 -9.19 5.45
C ALA A 39 -15.80 -7.90 5.10
N VAL A 40 -15.68 -7.62 3.79
CA VAL A 40 -15.15 -6.34 3.31
C VAL A 40 -16.17 -5.23 3.58
N HIS A 41 -15.69 -4.10 4.12
CA HIS A 41 -16.52 -2.92 4.35
C HIS A 41 -17.08 -2.37 3.03
N PRO A 42 -18.40 -2.05 2.94
CA PRO A 42 -19.02 -1.52 1.73
C PRO A 42 -18.43 -0.20 1.21
N SER A 43 -17.78 0.56 2.09
CA SER A 43 -17.14 1.84 1.76
C SER A 43 -15.86 1.69 0.92
N GLY A 44 -15.38 0.46 0.67
CA GLY A 44 -14.08 0.20 0.05
C GLY A 44 -12.92 0.57 0.99
N TYR A 45 -11.68 0.26 0.62
CA TYR A 45 -10.53 0.41 1.52
C TYR A 45 -10.19 1.89 1.82
N PRO A 46 -9.76 2.25 3.04
CA PRO A 46 -9.49 1.40 4.22
C PRO A 46 -10.74 1.16 5.09
N GLY A 47 -11.87 0.84 4.45
CA GLY A 47 -13.10 0.39 5.06
C GLY A 47 -13.72 1.44 5.95
N ALA A 48 -13.96 1.05 7.19
CA ALA A 48 -14.52 1.92 8.21
C ALA A 48 -13.64 3.15 8.53
N LEU A 49 -12.35 3.13 8.16
CA LEU A 49 -11.43 4.25 8.35
C LEU A 49 -11.43 5.26 7.19
N ARG A 50 -12.13 4.99 6.08
CA ARG A 50 -12.16 5.85 4.88
C ARG A 50 -12.51 7.30 5.23
N ASP A 51 -13.58 7.51 5.98
CA ASP A 51 -14.06 8.85 6.32
C ASP A 51 -13.16 9.51 7.38
N LEU A 52 -12.61 8.72 8.32
CA LEU A 52 -11.71 9.21 9.34
C LEU A 52 -10.38 9.71 8.75
N LEU A 53 -9.86 9.00 7.75
CA LEU A 53 -8.58 9.31 7.10
C LEU A 53 -8.74 10.26 5.91
N GLY A 54 -9.95 10.42 5.37
CA GLY A 54 -10.20 11.27 4.22
C GLY A 54 -9.57 10.77 2.93
N LEU A 55 -9.35 9.46 2.79
CA LEU A 55 -8.77 8.83 1.60
C LEU A 55 -9.42 7.47 1.31
N ALA A 56 -9.33 7.04 0.06
CA ALA A 56 -9.72 5.72 -0.41
C ALA A 56 -8.52 5.04 -1.08
N VAL A 57 -8.20 3.81 -0.65
CA VAL A 57 -7.16 2.99 -1.27
C VAL A 57 -7.77 2.25 -2.46
N GLU A 58 -7.20 2.47 -3.63
CA GLU A 58 -7.66 1.92 -4.91
C GLU A 58 -6.94 0.60 -5.22
N GLU A 59 -5.66 0.48 -4.83
CA GLU A 59 -4.84 -0.67 -5.15
C GLU A 59 -3.72 -0.86 -4.13
N PHE A 60 -3.56 -2.11 -3.66
CA PHE A 60 -2.42 -2.51 -2.82
C PHE A 60 -1.26 -2.96 -3.68
N LEU A 61 -0.07 -2.42 -3.41
CA LEU A 61 1.14 -2.64 -4.21
C LEU A 61 2.31 -3.03 -3.28
N PRO A 62 2.25 -4.20 -2.62
CA PRO A 62 3.38 -4.69 -1.80
C PRO A 62 4.65 -4.80 -2.65
N LEU A 63 5.79 -4.42 -2.07
CA LEU A 63 7.06 -4.51 -2.77
C LEU A 63 7.61 -5.93 -2.69
N ARG A 64 8.25 -6.39 -3.77
CA ARG A 64 8.92 -7.70 -3.79
C ARG A 64 10.19 -7.61 -2.94
N THR A 65 10.57 -8.73 -2.34
CA THR A 65 11.87 -8.85 -1.66
C THR A 65 13.01 -8.37 -2.55
N GLY A 66 13.86 -7.48 -2.02
CA GLY A 66 14.99 -6.88 -2.74
C GLY A 66 14.60 -5.73 -3.68
N SER A 67 13.32 -5.36 -3.75
CA SER A 67 12.87 -4.15 -4.44
C SER A 67 12.75 -2.99 -3.46
N ALA A 68 13.02 -1.77 -3.96
CA ALA A 68 12.79 -0.54 -3.21
C ALA A 68 12.30 0.55 -4.16
N VAL A 69 11.58 1.52 -3.60
CA VAL A 69 11.15 2.75 -4.28
C VAL A 69 11.73 3.97 -3.60
N ARG A 70 11.91 5.03 -4.38
CA ARG A 70 12.23 6.36 -3.87
C ARG A 70 10.94 7.11 -3.62
N LEU A 71 10.76 7.62 -2.40
CA LEU A 71 9.71 8.58 -2.10
C LEU A 71 10.18 9.99 -2.48
N ASP A 72 9.27 10.89 -2.85
CA ASP A 72 9.63 12.29 -3.07
C ASP A 72 10.42 12.84 -1.85
N GLY A 73 11.57 13.45 -2.11
CA GLY A 73 12.56 13.81 -1.09
C GLY A 73 13.65 12.74 -0.92
N ASP A 74 14.12 12.56 0.32
CA ASP A 74 15.27 11.71 0.63
C ASP A 74 14.99 10.36 1.32
N LEU A 75 13.74 9.89 1.28
CA LEU A 75 13.30 8.63 1.90
C LEU A 75 13.17 7.46 0.91
N THR A 76 13.27 6.22 1.40
CA THR A 76 13.07 4.99 0.62
C THR A 76 12.08 4.06 1.32
N ALA A 77 11.35 3.25 0.56
CA ALA A 77 10.49 2.19 1.06
C ALA A 77 10.78 0.87 0.33
N ASP A 78 10.73 -0.25 1.04
CA ASP A 78 11.10 -1.59 0.55
C ASP A 78 10.08 -2.68 0.93
N VAL A 79 9.05 -2.34 1.72
CA VAL A 79 8.02 -3.28 2.17
C VAL A 79 6.69 -3.10 1.41
N TRP A 80 6.13 -1.89 1.40
CA TRP A 80 4.77 -1.67 0.95
C TRP A 80 4.60 -0.34 0.22
N THR A 81 3.75 -0.35 -0.81
CA THR A 81 3.19 0.85 -1.42
C THR A 81 1.71 0.62 -1.69
N GLU A 82 0.94 1.70 -1.85
CA GLU A 82 -0.46 1.63 -2.23
C GLU A 82 -0.84 2.85 -3.05
N ARG A 83 -1.80 2.67 -3.96
CA ARG A 83 -2.41 3.75 -4.72
C ARG A 83 -3.67 4.17 -4.01
N PHE A 84 -3.77 5.45 -3.67
CA PHE A 84 -4.94 6.01 -3.02
C PHE A 84 -5.34 7.33 -3.67
N ALA A 85 -6.61 7.71 -3.47
CA ALA A 85 -7.15 9.00 -3.81
C ALA A 85 -7.69 9.68 -2.53
N LEU A 86 -7.58 11.00 -2.45
CA LEU A 86 -8.25 11.74 -1.38
C LEU A 86 -9.76 11.67 -1.56
N ALA A 87 -10.48 11.38 -0.49
CA ALA A 87 -11.93 11.32 -0.47
C ALA A 87 -12.50 12.69 -0.05
N GLY A 88 -13.30 13.30 -0.93
CA GLY A 88 -14.00 14.56 -0.63
C GLY A 88 -13.06 15.77 -0.49
N PRO A 89 -13.38 16.76 0.37
CA PRO A 89 -12.58 17.98 0.56
C PRO A 89 -11.36 17.79 1.47
N SER A 90 -10.95 16.54 1.71
CA SER A 90 -9.85 16.20 2.62
C SER A 90 -8.55 16.85 2.17
N ARG A 91 -7.79 17.39 3.14
CA ARG A 91 -6.50 18.05 2.91
C ARG A 91 -5.40 17.21 3.53
N CYS A 92 -4.43 16.83 2.72
CA CYS A 92 -3.13 16.33 3.19
C CYS A 92 -2.12 17.47 3.08
N ASP A 93 -1.37 17.71 4.16
CA ASP A 93 -0.27 18.67 4.15
C ASP A 93 0.91 18.12 3.34
N ASP A 94 1.25 16.84 3.54
CA ASP A 94 2.32 16.14 2.85
C ASP A 94 1.81 14.86 2.17
N ILE A 95 2.26 14.63 0.93
CA ILE A 95 2.05 13.38 0.19
C ILE A 95 3.40 12.94 -0.37
N TRP A 96 3.83 11.73 -0.01
CA TRP A 96 5.05 11.13 -0.55
C TRP A 96 4.70 10.17 -1.68
N THR A 97 5.08 10.51 -2.91
CA THR A 97 4.82 9.64 -4.07
C THR A 97 5.99 8.69 -4.29
N ALA A 98 5.69 7.40 -4.41
CA ALA A 98 6.66 6.42 -4.84
C ALA A 98 6.96 6.60 -6.33
N ARG A 99 8.24 6.78 -6.66
CA ARG A 99 8.72 6.74 -8.05
C ARG A 99 9.20 5.32 -8.36
N PRO A 100 8.97 4.83 -9.59
CA PRO A 100 9.59 3.59 -10.03
C PRO A 100 11.10 3.65 -9.79
N PRO A 101 11.75 2.54 -9.41
CA PRO A 101 13.20 2.51 -9.39
C PRO A 101 13.72 2.94 -10.77
N ALA A 102 14.85 3.65 -10.78
CA ALA A 102 15.50 4.03 -12.04
C ALA A 102 15.58 2.78 -12.93
N ALA A 103 15.22 2.93 -14.22
CA ALA A 103 15.24 1.81 -15.14
C ALA A 103 16.62 1.13 -15.06
N PRO A 104 16.68 -0.21 -14.94
CA PRO A 104 17.96 -0.89 -15.01
C PRO A 104 18.63 -0.50 -16.34
N PRO A 105 19.97 -0.34 -16.36
CA PRO A 105 20.67 -0.07 -17.61
C PRO A 105 20.26 -1.11 -18.64
N SER A 106 19.99 -0.69 -19.87
CA SER A 106 19.57 -1.59 -20.95
C SER A 106 20.53 -2.78 -20.98
N PRO A 107 20.04 -4.04 -20.94
CA PRO A 107 20.92 -5.19 -21.07
C PRO A 107 21.67 -5.02 -22.38
N GLY A 108 23.00 -4.85 -22.30
CA GLY A 108 23.86 -4.88 -23.47
C GLY A 108 23.54 -6.15 -24.25
N THR A 109 23.55 -6.06 -25.58
CA THR A 109 23.19 -7.16 -26.49
C THR A 109 24.11 -8.35 -26.27
N ALA A 110 23.79 -9.21 -25.29
CA ALA A 110 24.45 -10.47 -25.07
C ALA A 110 23.88 -11.44 -26.09
N SER A 111 24.62 -11.67 -27.17
CA SER A 111 24.28 -12.69 -28.17
C SER A 111 24.29 -14.05 -27.47
N ALA A 112 23.10 -14.62 -27.25
CA ALA A 112 22.96 -15.94 -26.64
C ALA A 112 23.42 -17.00 -27.65
N GLN A 113 24.58 -17.63 -27.39
CA GLN A 113 24.98 -18.85 -28.06
C GLN A 113 24.25 -20.03 -27.38
N ALA A 114 23.38 -20.73 -28.11
CA ALA A 114 22.68 -21.90 -27.59
C ALA A 114 23.67 -23.07 -27.36
N PRO A 115 23.56 -23.83 -26.25
CA PRO A 115 24.37 -25.03 -26.03
C PRO A 115 23.87 -26.19 -26.91
N PRO A 116 24.76 -27.01 -27.50
CA PRO A 116 24.35 -28.12 -28.37
C PRO A 116 23.86 -29.33 -27.57
N GLY A 117 22.65 -29.78 -27.90
CA GLY A 117 22.22 -31.18 -27.83
C GLY A 117 21.99 -31.77 -26.44
N MET A 118 20.73 -31.76 -25.98
CA MET A 118 20.27 -32.72 -24.97
C MET A 118 18.79 -33.03 -25.17
N TYR A 119 18.49 -34.09 -25.91
CA TYR A 119 17.45 -35.11 -25.64
C TYR A 119 17.41 -36.10 -26.82
N PRO A 120 17.54 -37.43 -26.61
CA PRO A 120 17.19 -38.42 -27.63
C PRO A 120 15.67 -38.72 -27.59
N PRO A 121 15.07 -39.19 -28.70
CA PRO A 121 13.64 -39.50 -28.77
C PRO A 121 13.31 -40.82 -28.05
N VAL A 122 12.04 -40.93 -27.64
CA VAL A 122 11.40 -42.05 -26.92
C VAL A 122 11.34 -43.35 -27.72
#